data_AF-G5RVB1-F1
#
_entry.id   AF-G5RVB1-F1
#
_cell.length_a   1.000
_cell.length_b   1.000
_cell.length_c   1.000
_cell.angle_alpha   90.00
_cell.angle_beta   90.00
_cell.angle_gamma   90.00
#
_symmetry.space_group_name_H-M   'P 1'
#
loop_
_entity.id
_entity.type
_entity.pdbx_description
1 polymer ?
#
loop_
_entity_poly.entity_id
_entity_poly.type
_entity_poly.pdbx_seq_one_letter_code
_entity_poly.pdbx_strand_id
1 'polypeptide(L)'
;NSAVTAIDAKTGDVKGRLVLDARKRTEEVRPLQPRELVADAATNTIYISGVGKESAIWAVDGETIKLKTTIENTGKMSTGLALDSKAQRLYTTNADGEFIHRYRQQ
;
A
#
# COMPACT_ATOMS: atom_id res chain seq x y z
N ASN A 1 -12.79 -6.32 -4.90
CA ASN A 1 -12.41 -6.07 -3.49
C ASN A 1 -11.12 -5.29 -3.46
N SER A 2 -11.08 -4.19 -2.72
CA SER A 2 -9.84 -3.45 -2.43
C SER A 2 -9.02 -4.25 -1.41
N ALA A 3 -8.21 -5.20 -1.88
CA ALA A 3 -7.55 -6.17 -1.01
C ALA A 3 -6.18 -6.60 -1.53
N VAL A 4 -5.36 -7.12 -0.62
CA VAL A 4 -4.10 -7.81 -0.90
C VAL A 4 -4.20 -9.28 -0.50
N THR A 5 -3.51 -10.16 -1.24
CA THR A 5 -3.43 -11.60 -0.97
C THR A 5 -1.97 -12.00 -0.79
N ALA A 6 -1.68 -12.76 0.26
CA ALA A 6 -0.37 -13.37 0.48
C ALA A 6 -0.40 -14.83 0.06
N ILE A 7 0.62 -15.26 -0.68
CA ILE A 7 0.77 -16.62 -1.20
C ILE A 7 2.18 -17.10 -0.87
N ASP A 8 2.30 -18.32 -0.36
CA ASP A 8 3.58 -18.98 -0.21
C ASP A 8 4.20 -19.27 -1.59
N ALA A 9 5.37 -18.71 -1.87
CA ALA A 9 5.99 -18.87 -3.19
C ALA A 9 6.47 -20.30 -3.47
N LYS A 10 6.74 -21.10 -2.43
CA LYS A 10 7.25 -22.47 -2.58
C LYS A 10 6.13 -23.46 -2.79
N THR A 11 5.04 -23.33 -2.05
CA THR A 11 3.92 -24.30 -2.08
C THR A 11 2.73 -23.82 -2.91
N GLY A 12 2.59 -22.51 -3.13
CA GLY A 12 1.41 -21.91 -3.75
C GLY A 12 0.24 -21.72 -2.77
N ASP A 13 0.42 -22.03 -1.48
CA ASP A 13 -0.64 -21.92 -0.49
C ASP A 13 -1.01 -20.46 -0.23
N VAL A 14 -2.31 -20.18 -0.19
CA VAL A 14 -2.80 -18.85 0.20
C VAL A 14 -2.67 -18.70 1.72
N LYS A 15 -1.73 -17.86 2.16
CA LYS A 15 -1.49 -17.58 3.59
C LYS A 15 -2.56 -16.67 4.20
N GLY A 16 -3.19 -15.82 3.39
CA GLY A 16 -4.24 -14.93 3.86
C GLY A 16 -4.59 -13.83 2.88
N ARG A 17 -5.63 -13.07 3.23
CA ARG A 17 -6.08 -11.88 2.51
C ARG A 17 -6.41 -10.78 3.49
N LEU A 18 -6.10 -9.54 3.12
CA LEU A 18 -6.47 -8.34 3.86
C LEU A 18 -7.28 -7.42 2.95
N VAL A 19 -8.50 -7.10 3.35
CA VAL A 19 -9.29 -6.03 2.72
C VAL A 19 -8.76 -4.69 3.26
N LEU A 20 -8.23 -3.88 2.36
CA LEU A 20 -7.57 -2.60 2.64
C LEU A 20 -8.58 -1.45 2.71
N ASP A 21 -9.68 -1.57 1.97
CA ASP A 21 -10.79 -0.63 2.01
C ASP A 21 -12.11 -1.40 1.89
N ALA A 22 -12.84 -1.51 3.00
CA ALA A 22 -14.08 -2.26 3.08
C ALA A 22 -15.32 -1.45 2.72
N ARG A 23 -15.17 -0.15 2.39
CA ARG A 23 -16.29 0.71 2.01
C ARG A 23 -16.98 0.12 0.77
N LYS A 24 -18.31 0.19 0.73
CA LYS A 24 -19.08 -0.17 -0.46
C LYS A 24 -19.03 0.99 -1.45
N ARG A 25 -18.92 0.67 -2.74
CA ARG A 25 -19.01 1.68 -3.79
C ARG A 25 -20.45 2.21 -3.86
N THR A 26 -20.59 3.53 -3.86
CA THR A 26 -21.84 4.27 -4.14
C THR A 26 -21.55 5.31 -5.22
N GLU A 27 -22.50 6.22 -5.49
CA GLU A 27 -22.27 7.36 -6.37
C GLU A 27 -21.26 8.36 -5.78
N GLU A 28 -21.31 8.54 -4.46
CA GLU A 28 -20.48 9.47 -3.67
C GLU A 28 -19.20 8.82 -3.17
N VAL A 29 -19.24 7.53 -2.85
CA VAL A 29 -18.12 6.79 -2.24
C VAL A 29 -17.46 5.89 -3.26
N ARG A 30 -16.16 6.14 -3.49
CA ARG A 30 -15.29 5.25 -4.27
C ARG A 30 -14.16 4.74 -3.37
N PRO A 31 -14.19 3.46 -2.95
CA PRO A 31 -13.12 2.85 -2.18
C PRO A 31 -11.80 2.90 -2.95
N LEU A 32 -10.71 3.21 -2.25
CA LEU A 32 -9.37 3.22 -2.83
C LEU A 32 -9.05 1.81 -3.34
N GLN A 33 -8.38 1.73 -4.49
CA GLN A 33 -7.94 0.45 -5.07
C GLN A 33 -6.43 0.31 -4.90
N PRO A 34 -5.92 -0.86 -4.51
CA PRO A 34 -4.48 -1.11 -4.53
C PRO A 34 -3.96 -1.04 -5.97
N ARG A 35 -2.75 -0.51 -6.16
CA ARG A 35 -2.08 -0.41 -7.46
C ARG A 35 -0.72 -1.08 -7.46
N GLU A 36 0.31 -0.40 -6.98
CA GLU A 36 1.67 -0.95 -6.83
C GLU A 36 1.89 -1.47 -5.41
N LEU A 37 2.84 -2.39 -5.28
CA LEU A 37 3.24 -2.95 -4.00
C LEU A 37 4.74 -3.21 -3.96
N VAL A 38 5.37 -2.87 -2.83
CA VAL A 38 6.79 -3.11 -2.56
C VAL A 38 6.95 -3.72 -1.18
N ALA A 39 7.80 -4.74 -1.06
CA ALA A 39 8.08 -5.40 0.20
C ALA A 39 9.45 -4.96 0.74
N ASP A 40 9.49 -4.58 2.01
CA ASP A 40 10.72 -4.47 2.78
C ASP A 40 11.02 -5.79 3.48
N ALA A 41 12.00 -6.52 2.95
CA ALA A 41 12.45 -7.77 3.55
C ALA A 41 13.10 -7.57 4.93
N ALA A 42 13.69 -6.41 5.21
CA ALA A 42 14.37 -6.15 6.48
C ALA A 42 13.40 -6.01 7.66
N THR A 43 12.16 -5.57 7.38
CA THR A 43 11.14 -5.33 8.41
C THR A 43 9.87 -6.16 8.21
N ASN A 44 9.89 -7.09 7.25
CA ASN A 44 8.73 -7.86 6.79
C ASN A 44 7.48 -6.98 6.62
N THR A 45 7.62 -5.82 5.97
CA THR A 45 6.54 -4.85 5.78
C THR A 45 6.23 -4.68 4.29
N ILE A 46 4.95 -4.71 3.93
CA ILE A 46 4.48 -4.51 2.56
C ILE A 46 3.83 -3.13 2.48
N TYR A 47 4.34 -2.28 1.58
CA TYR A 47 3.73 -0.99 1.26
C TYR A 47 2.92 -1.11 -0.01
N ILE A 48 1.69 -0.57 0.00
CA ILE A 48 0.72 -0.73 -1.08
C ILE A 48 0.11 0.63 -1.39
N SER A 49 0.25 1.12 -2.62
CA SER A 49 -0.37 2.38 -3.03
C SER A 49 -1.87 2.18 -3.23
N GLY A 50 -2.70 2.94 -2.53
CA GLY A 50 -4.15 3.01 -2.65
C GLY A 50 -4.58 4.24 -3.44
N VAL A 51 -5.06 4.03 -4.67
CA VAL A 51 -5.29 5.13 -5.62
C VAL A 51 -6.74 5.64 -5.57
N GLY A 52 -6.89 6.97 -5.63
CA GLY A 52 -8.19 7.64 -5.67
C GLY A 52 -8.07 9.14 -5.92
N LYS A 53 -9.15 9.88 -5.65
CA LYS A 53 -9.12 11.36 -5.68
C LYS A 53 -8.13 11.91 -4.65
N GLU A 54 -8.15 11.32 -3.46
CA GLU A 54 -7.13 11.49 -2.42
C GLU A 54 -6.54 10.11 -2.15
N SER A 55 -5.27 9.91 -2.50
CA SER A 55 -4.61 8.62 -2.42
C SER A 55 -3.92 8.43 -1.07
N ALA A 56 -3.67 7.17 -0.73
CA ALA A 56 -2.93 6.80 0.47
C ALA A 56 -1.96 5.66 0.19
N ILE A 57 -1.08 5.36 1.13
CA ILE A 57 -0.26 4.15 1.12
C ILE A 57 -0.57 3.34 2.37
N TRP A 58 -0.96 2.08 2.21
CA TRP A 58 -1.10 1.16 3.32
C TRP A 58 0.22 0.47 3.62
N ALA A 59 0.62 0.47 4.90
CA ALA A 59 1.71 -0.36 5.39
C ALA A 59 1.12 -1.58 6.08
N VAL A 60 1.45 -2.77 5.60
CA VAL A 60 0.91 -4.07 6.06
C VAL A 60 2.05 -4.90 6.64
N ASP A 61 1.79 -5.53 7.78
CA ASP A 61 2.66 -6.52 8.39
C ASP A 61 2.64 -7.81 7.55
N GLY A 62 3.80 -8.21 7.02
CA GLY A 62 3.93 -9.33 6.08
C GLY A 62 3.84 -10.70 6.73
N GLU A 63 3.99 -10.81 8.05
CA GLU A 63 3.84 -12.08 8.78
C GLU A 63 2.35 -12.33 9.08
N THR A 64 1.70 -11.34 9.69
CA THR A 64 0.34 -11.47 10.20
C THR A 64 -0.73 -11.07 9.18
N ILE A 65 -0.33 -10.42 8.08
CA ILE A 65 -1.21 -9.89 7.02
C ILE A 65 -2.22 -8.89 7.61
N LYS A 66 -1.73 -8.01 8.49
CA LYS A 66 -2.54 -6.97 9.17
C LYS A 66 -2.06 -5.57 8.82
N LEU A 67 -2.99 -4.62 8.73
CA LEU A 67 -2.66 -3.21 8.53
C LEU A 67 -1.89 -2.68 9.75
N LYS A 68 -0.69 -2.15 9.55
CA LYS A 68 0.09 -1.43 10.57
C LYS A 68 -0.34 0.02 10.66
N THR A 69 -0.37 0.70 9.51
CA THR A 69 -0.71 2.12 9.42
C THR A 69 -1.08 2.50 7.98
N THR A 70 -1.62 3.71 7.83
CA THR A 70 -1.94 4.33 6.54
C THR A 70 -1.21 5.68 6.46
N ILE A 71 -0.47 5.89 5.39
CA ILE A 71 0.12 7.17 5.02
C ILE A 71 -0.89 7.89 4.12
N GLU A 72 -1.58 8.88 4.68
CA GLU A 72 -2.60 9.64 3.97
C GLU A 72 -2.02 10.81 3.16
N ASN A 73 -2.88 11.46 2.38
CA ASN A 73 -2.60 12.71 1.66
C ASN A 73 -1.40 12.59 0.70
N THR A 74 -1.44 11.57 -0.15
CA THR A 74 -0.44 11.36 -1.21
C THR A 74 -0.89 11.94 -2.56
N GLY A 75 -2.00 12.68 -2.57
CA GLY A 75 -2.50 13.41 -3.73
C GLY A 75 -3.31 12.55 -4.69
N LYS A 76 -3.64 13.11 -5.84
CA LYS A 76 -4.52 12.48 -6.82
C LYS A 76 -3.80 11.34 -7.54
N MET A 77 -4.39 10.15 -7.50
CA MET A 77 -3.89 8.96 -8.21
C MET A 77 -2.39 8.71 -7.96
N SER A 78 -1.96 8.65 -6.70
CA SER A 78 -0.58 8.32 -6.31
C SER A 78 -0.30 6.85 -6.60
N THR A 79 0.15 6.57 -7.82
CA THR A 79 0.31 5.21 -8.34
C THR A 79 1.73 4.69 -8.16
N GLY A 80 2.75 5.49 -8.47
CA GLY A 80 4.14 5.06 -8.42
C GLY A 80 4.56 4.76 -6.98
N LEU A 81 5.34 3.69 -6.77
CA LEU A 81 5.80 3.31 -5.44
C LEU A 81 7.20 2.70 -5.55
N ALA A 82 8.15 3.24 -4.79
CA ALA A 82 9.52 2.72 -4.73
C ALA A 82 10.06 2.76 -3.29
N LEU A 83 10.84 1.75 -2.93
CA LEU A 83 11.41 1.58 -1.60
C LEU A 83 12.94 1.53 -1.68
N ASP A 84 13.58 2.35 -0.86
CA ASP A 84 14.98 2.17 -0.47
C ASP A 84 15.01 1.71 1.00
N SER A 85 15.13 0.40 1.19
CA SER A 85 15.12 -0.22 2.52
C SER A 85 16.30 0.26 3.37
N LYS A 86 17.50 0.33 2.78
CA LYS A 86 18.74 0.71 3.48
C LYS A 86 18.69 2.16 3.97
N ALA A 87 18.18 3.07 3.15
CA ALA A 87 18.00 4.47 3.54
C ALA A 87 16.70 4.73 4.32
N GLN A 88 15.89 3.70 4.58
CA GLN A 88 14.58 3.80 5.23
C GLN A 88 13.63 4.82 4.57
N ARG A 89 13.64 4.88 3.23
CA ARG A 89 12.84 5.84 2.46
C ARG A 89 11.84 5.14 1.56
N LEU A 90 10.62 5.64 1.60
CA LEU A 90 9.56 5.29 0.66
C LEU A 90 9.26 6.50 -0.22
N TYR A 91 9.12 6.26 -1.51
CA TYR A 91 8.86 7.27 -2.53
C TYR A 91 7.56 6.94 -3.28
N THR A 92 6.79 7.95 -3.62
CA THR A 92 5.60 7.83 -4.47
C THR A 92 5.48 9.01 -5.43
N THR A 93 4.86 8.77 -6.57
CA THR A 93 4.54 9.80 -7.57
C THR A 93 3.06 9.74 -7.92
N ASN A 94 2.49 10.91 -8.22
CA ASN A 94 1.05 11.07 -8.40
C ASN A 94 0.68 11.84 -9.68
N ALA A 95 -0.61 11.92 -9.98
CA ALA A 95 -1.13 12.61 -11.15
C ALA A 95 -1.25 14.13 -10.97
N ASP A 96 -0.78 14.67 -9.84
CA ASP A 96 -0.61 16.11 -9.62
C ASP A 96 0.81 16.58 -10.04
N GLY A 97 1.67 15.65 -10.49
CA GLY A 97 3.04 15.94 -10.91
C GLY A 97 4.02 16.00 -9.75
N GLU A 98 3.68 15.43 -8.59
CA GLU A 98 4.49 15.50 -7.39
C GLU A 98 5.40 14.27 -7.23
N PHE A 99 6.54 14.50 -6.58
CA PHE A 99 7.40 13.46 -6.01
C PHE A 99 7.36 13.59 -4.48
N ILE A 100 6.79 12.59 -3.82
CA ILE A 100 6.59 12.59 -2.37
C ILE A 100 7.49 11.53 -1.76
N HIS A 101 8.20 11.90 -0.70
CA HIS A 101 9.00 10.95 0.08
C HIS A 101 8.63 11.03 1.56
N ARG A 102 8.67 9.88 2.24
CA ARG A 102 8.45 9.79 3.69
C ARG A 102 9.55 8.95 4.34
N TYR A 103 9.98 9.39 5.52
CA TYR A 103 10.81 8.57 6.40
C TYR A 103 9.90 7.53 7.06
N ARG A 104 10.35 6.28 7.11
CA ARG A 104 9.58 5.20 7.73
C ARG A 104 9.78 5.27 9.25
N GLN A 105 8.76 5.72 9.98
CA GLN A 105 8.70 5.59 11.45
C GLN A 105 8.57 4.09 11.80
N GLN A 106 9.25 3.63 12.86
CA GLN A 106 9.33 2.22 13.26
C GLN A 106 7.96 1.63 13.62
#